data_AF-A0A522QV86-F1
#
_entry.id   AF-A0A522QV86-F1
#
_cell.length_a   1.000
_cell.length_b   1.000
_cell.length_c   1.000
_cell.angle_alpha   90.00
_cell.angle_beta   90.00
_cell.angle_gamma   90.00
#
_symmetry.space_group_name_H-M   'P 1'
#
loop_
_entity.id
_entity.type
_entity.pdbx_description
1 polymer ?
#
loop_
_entity_poly.entity_id
_entity_poly.type
_entity_poly.pdbx_seq_one_letter_code
_entity_poly.pdbx_strand_id
1 'polypeptide(L)'
;LFDRGRRTSLNLFEHVHGDGRQRGPAMLELKQRYLDAGLEPVVDELPDHLPLLLEYLSCRDIAEVRDTIGEIAHILRTLGNTLLQRRSRYAAVMAALLALGGEHGLDAHAPVPPPEDIDRAWEEKPAFAPPEAEPAVTPEHLAA
;
A
#
# COMPACT_ATOMS: atom_id res chain seq x y z
N LEU A 1 2.35 -9.41 -13.98
CA LEU A 1 3.29 -9.39 -12.83
C LEU A 1 2.60 -8.72 -11.66
N PHE A 2 2.10 -7.50 -11.88
CA PHE A 2 1.43 -6.69 -10.87
C PHE A 2 -0.03 -7.09 -10.64
N ASP A 3 -0.73 -7.59 -11.67
CA ASP A 3 -2.17 -7.91 -11.61
C ASP A 3 -2.48 -9.35 -11.17
N ARG A 4 -1.50 -10.08 -10.62
CA ARG A 4 -1.63 -11.50 -10.24
C ARG A 4 -1.90 -11.70 -8.74
N GLY A 5 -2.51 -10.71 -8.09
CA GLY A 5 -2.90 -10.72 -6.68
C GLY A 5 -2.32 -9.57 -5.87
N ARG A 6 -2.90 -9.31 -4.69
CA ARG A 6 -2.63 -8.13 -3.84
C ARG A 6 -1.14 -7.92 -3.53
N ARG A 7 -0.38 -9.00 -3.34
CA ARG A 7 1.06 -8.98 -3.02
C ARG A 7 1.93 -8.19 -3.99
N THR A 8 1.52 -8.07 -5.24
CA THR A 8 2.25 -7.27 -6.24
C THR A 8 1.39 -6.20 -6.88
N SER A 9 0.20 -5.94 -6.33
CA SER A 9 -0.66 -4.88 -6.81
C SER A 9 0.04 -3.53 -6.67
N LEU A 10 -0.17 -2.65 -7.64
CA LEU A 10 0.28 -1.27 -7.60
C LEU A 10 -0.75 -0.33 -6.96
N ASN A 11 -1.90 -0.86 -6.54
CA ASN A 11 -2.91 -0.11 -5.81
C ASN A 11 -2.55 -0.09 -4.33
N LEU A 12 -2.11 1.07 -3.83
CA LEU A 12 -1.49 1.19 -2.53
C LEU A 12 -2.43 0.80 -1.38
N PHE A 13 -3.72 1.12 -1.49
CA PHE A 13 -4.66 0.85 -0.41
C PHE A 13 -5.04 -0.62 -0.27
N GLU A 14 -4.79 -1.45 -1.29
CA GLU A 14 -4.91 -2.90 -1.15
C GLU A 14 -3.92 -3.46 -0.11
N HIS A 15 -2.78 -2.78 0.11
CA HIS A 15 -1.77 -3.19 1.09
C HIS A 15 -2.04 -2.69 2.51
N VAL A 16 -2.79 -1.58 2.65
CA VAL A 16 -3.00 -0.91 3.95
C VAL A 16 -4.38 -1.21 4.53
N HIS A 17 -5.44 -1.16 3.72
CA HIS A 17 -6.81 -1.12 4.21
C HIS A 17 -7.65 -2.37 3.86
N GLY A 18 -7.16 -3.28 3.00
CA GLY A 18 -7.98 -4.40 2.50
C GLY A 18 -9.32 -3.92 1.90
N ASP A 19 -10.37 -4.74 2.01
CA ASP A 19 -11.77 -4.34 1.71
C ASP A 19 -12.42 -3.49 2.83
N GLY A 20 -11.60 -2.84 3.66
CA GLY A 20 -12.07 -2.08 4.81
C GLY A 20 -12.86 -0.82 4.45
N ARG A 21 -13.84 -0.49 5.29
CA ARG A 21 -14.68 0.72 5.19
C ARG A 21 -13.90 2.04 5.14
N GLN A 22 -12.63 2.02 5.52
CA GLN A 22 -11.74 3.19 5.52
C GLN A 22 -11.17 3.53 4.14
N ARG A 23 -11.27 2.61 3.16
CA ARG A 23 -10.73 2.84 1.80
C ARG A 23 -11.42 3.99 1.07
N GLY A 24 -12.74 4.12 1.21
CA GLY A 24 -13.52 5.16 0.52
C GLY A 24 -13.09 6.59 0.90
N PRO A 25 -13.06 6.95 2.19
CA PRO A 25 -12.57 8.25 2.63
C PRO A 25 -11.14 8.57 2.18
N ALA A 26 -10.21 7.62 2.28
CA ALA A 26 -8.82 7.80 1.84
C ALA A 26 -8.71 8.07 0.32
N MET A 27 -9.54 7.40 -0.48
CA MET A 27 -9.61 7.65 -1.94
C MET A 27 -10.10 9.05 -2.26
N LEU A 28 -11.09 9.55 -1.52
CA LEU A 28 -11.61 10.89 -1.71
C LEU A 28 -10.56 11.95 -1.35
N GLU A 29 -9.85 11.76 -0.23
CA GLU A 29 -8.77 12.65 0.19
C GLU A 29 -7.65 12.70 -0.85
N LEU A 30 -7.18 11.53 -1.32
CA LEU A 30 -6.12 11.46 -2.32
C LEU A 30 -6.55 12.09 -3.65
N LYS A 31 -7.80 11.85 -4.08
CA LYS A 31 -8.37 12.49 -5.26
C LYS A 31 -8.42 14.01 -5.10
N GLN A 32 -8.83 14.52 -3.94
CA GLN A 32 -8.87 15.95 -3.69
C GLN A 32 -7.47 16.56 -3.76
N ARG A 33 -6.46 15.88 -3.19
CA ARG A 33 -5.05 16.30 -3.25
C ARG A 33 -4.55 16.45 -4.69
N TYR A 34 -4.95 15.55 -5.59
CA TYR A 34 -4.62 15.65 -7.01
C TYR A 34 -5.29 16.85 -7.67
N LEU A 35 -6.60 17.05 -7.43
CA LEU A 35 -7.37 18.16 -7.98
C LEU A 35 -6.84 19.52 -7.51
N ASP A 36 -6.49 19.64 -6.23
CA ASP A 36 -5.93 20.88 -5.65
C ASP A 36 -4.59 21.25 -6.29
N ALA A 37 -3.88 20.27 -6.82
CA ALA A 37 -2.64 20.47 -7.55
C ALA A 37 -2.82 20.60 -9.07
N GLY A 38 -4.06 20.71 -9.55
CA GLY A 38 -4.41 20.85 -10.96
C GLY A 38 -4.22 19.57 -11.79
N LEU A 39 -4.11 18.41 -11.14
CA LEU A 39 -4.06 17.11 -11.80
C LEU A 39 -5.48 16.50 -11.80
N GLU A 40 -6.02 16.24 -12.99
CA GLU A 40 -7.28 15.51 -13.16
C GLU A 40 -6.99 14.04 -13.50
N PRO A 41 -7.23 13.09 -12.57
CA PRO A 41 -7.02 11.68 -12.85
C PRO A 41 -7.90 11.19 -14.00
N VAL A 42 -7.33 10.35 -14.87
CA VAL A 42 -8.10 9.67 -15.92
C VAL A 42 -9.17 8.79 -15.28
N VAL A 43 -10.36 8.75 -15.86
CA VAL A 43 -11.55 8.08 -15.30
C VAL A 43 -11.32 6.59 -15.02
N ASP A 44 -10.44 5.94 -15.77
CA ASP A 44 -10.19 4.50 -15.69
C ASP A 44 -9.11 4.09 -14.68
N GLU A 45 -8.43 5.05 -14.02
CA GLU A 45 -7.40 4.78 -13.02
C GLU A 45 -7.87 5.16 -11.61
N LEU A 46 -7.57 4.28 -10.63
CA LEU A 46 -7.87 4.56 -9.23
C LEU A 46 -6.88 5.60 -8.66
N PRO A 47 -7.31 6.48 -7.73
CA PRO A 47 -6.43 7.47 -7.14
C PRO A 47 -5.18 6.90 -6.44
N ASP A 48 -5.26 5.69 -5.89
CA ASP A 48 -4.17 5.02 -5.18
C ASP A 48 -3.25 4.20 -6.09
N HIS A 49 -3.41 4.30 -7.40
CA HIS A 49 -2.52 3.64 -8.34
C HIS A 49 -1.13 4.29 -8.27
N LEU A 50 -0.09 3.51 -7.94
CA LEU A 50 1.26 4.03 -7.72
C LEU A 50 1.79 4.90 -8.89
N PRO A 51 1.65 4.50 -10.18
CA PRO A 51 2.00 5.37 -11.30
C PRO A 51 1.34 6.76 -11.28
N LEU A 52 0.04 6.84 -10.97
CA LEU A 52 -0.69 8.10 -10.86
C LEU A 52 -0.17 8.95 -9.70
N LEU A 53 0.15 8.33 -8.56
CA LEU A 53 0.78 9.03 -7.44
C LEU A 53 2.17 9.57 -7.84
N LEU A 54 2.96 8.81 -8.60
CA LEU A 54 4.28 9.25 -9.07
C LEU A 54 4.18 10.38 -10.10
N GLU A 55 3.14 10.39 -10.94
CA GLU A 55 2.85 11.50 -11.84
C GLU A 55 2.54 12.76 -11.04
N TYR A 56 1.67 12.67 -10.03
CA TYR A 56 1.41 13.75 -9.10
C TYR A 56 2.70 14.28 -8.45
N LEU A 57 3.52 13.38 -7.89
CA LEU A 57 4.78 13.72 -7.19
C LEU A 57 5.83 14.33 -8.12
N SER A 58 5.81 14.03 -9.42
CA SER A 58 6.74 14.60 -10.40
C SER A 58 6.60 16.13 -10.53
N CYS A 59 5.46 16.67 -10.12
CA CYS A 59 5.14 18.10 -10.16
C CYS A 59 5.26 18.78 -8.78
N ARG A 60 5.74 18.07 -7.75
CA ARG A 60 5.86 18.57 -6.37
C ARG A 60 7.31 18.92 -6.03
N ASP A 61 7.49 19.64 -4.92
CA ASP A 61 8.82 19.90 -4.41
C ASP A 61 9.41 18.66 -3.73
N ILE A 62 10.74 18.67 -3.54
CA ILE A 62 11.45 17.51 -3.00
C ILE A 62 11.10 17.19 -1.54
N ALA A 63 10.57 18.15 -0.78
CA ALA A 63 10.18 17.91 0.60
C ALA A 63 8.88 17.09 0.63
N GLU A 64 7.87 17.51 -0.13
CA GLU A 64 6.61 16.78 -0.26
C GLU A 64 6.79 15.39 -0.88
N VAL A 65 7.69 15.26 -1.87
CA VAL A 65 8.06 13.95 -2.43
C VAL A 65 8.64 13.04 -1.35
N ARG A 66 9.54 13.54 -0.50
CA ARG A 66 10.13 12.72 0.57
C ARG A 66 9.11 12.32 1.61
N ASP A 67 8.28 13.26 2.05
CA ASP A 67 7.24 13.02 3.04
C ASP A 67 6.25 11.96 2.53
N THR A 68 5.75 12.12 1.31
CA THR A 68 4.79 11.18 0.69
C THR A 68 5.41 9.79 0.48
N ILE A 69 6.67 9.71 0.03
CA ILE A 69 7.37 8.43 -0.11
C ILE A 69 7.57 7.77 1.27
N GLY A 70 7.87 8.54 2.31
CA GLY A 70 7.99 8.08 3.69
C GLY A 70 6.68 7.45 4.18
N GLU A 71 5.54 8.11 3.93
CA GLU A 71 4.20 7.59 4.28
C GLU A 71 3.96 6.19 3.68
N ILE A 72 4.36 5.98 2.42
CA ILE A 72 4.13 4.72 1.68
C ILE A 72 5.34 3.76 1.71
N ALA A 73 6.41 4.09 2.45
CA ALA A 73 7.68 3.36 2.38
C ALA A 73 7.54 1.87 2.72
N HIS A 74 6.70 1.55 3.71
CA HIS A 74 6.42 0.17 4.11
C HIS A 74 5.75 -0.64 2.99
N ILE A 75 4.87 -0.02 2.19
CA ILE A 75 4.22 -0.62 1.02
C ILE A 75 5.26 -0.88 -0.07
N LEU A 76 6.04 0.15 -0.41
CA LEU A 76 7.10 0.05 -1.42
C LEU A 76 8.13 -1.03 -1.07
N ARG A 77 8.48 -1.15 0.20
CA ARG A 77 9.40 -2.19 0.71
C ARG A 77 8.80 -3.59 0.58
N THR A 78 7.54 -3.77 0.95
CA THR A 78 6.85 -5.07 0.83
C THR A 78 6.74 -5.51 -0.63
N LEU A 79 6.32 -4.58 -1.50
CA LEU A 79 6.24 -4.80 -2.94
C LEU A 79 7.63 -5.10 -3.53
N GLY A 80 8.63 -4.28 -3.20
CA GLY A 80 10.01 -4.43 -3.67
C GLY A 80 10.65 -5.75 -3.25
N ASN A 81 10.49 -6.16 -1.99
CA ASN A 81 11.00 -7.44 -1.49
C ASN A 81 10.31 -8.63 -2.20
N THR A 82 9.00 -8.53 -2.42
CA THR A 82 8.24 -9.54 -3.19
C THR A 82 8.75 -9.66 -4.64
N LEU A 83 9.01 -8.52 -5.29
CA LEU A 83 9.56 -8.47 -6.64
C LEU A 83 10.99 -9.01 -6.70
N LEU A 84 11.80 -8.74 -5.67
CA LEU A 84 13.18 -9.20 -5.56
C LEU A 84 13.26 -10.73 -5.46
N GLN A 85 12.42 -11.35 -4.64
CA GLN A 85 12.32 -12.82 -4.55
C GLN A 85 11.87 -13.46 -5.85
N ARG A 86 10.99 -12.79 -6.59
CA ARG A 86 10.57 -13.18 -7.95
C ARG A 86 11.61 -12.88 -9.02
N ARG A 87 12.79 -12.37 -8.65
CA ARG A 87 13.90 -11.96 -9.55
C ARG A 87 13.46 -10.96 -10.61
N SER A 88 12.51 -10.09 -10.27
CA SER A 88 12.01 -9.05 -11.16
C SER A 88 12.92 -7.82 -11.13
N ARG A 89 13.24 -7.28 -12.32
CA ARG A 89 14.01 -6.03 -12.43
C ARG A 89 13.29 -4.83 -11.84
N TYR A 90 11.96 -4.89 -11.73
CA TYR A 90 11.16 -3.82 -11.12
C TYR A 90 11.41 -3.64 -9.62
N ALA A 91 12.09 -4.58 -8.95
CA ALA A 91 12.57 -4.37 -7.58
C ALA A 91 13.50 -3.14 -7.49
N ALA A 92 14.30 -2.87 -8.54
CA ALA A 92 15.18 -1.69 -8.57
C ALA A 92 14.40 -0.37 -8.56
N VAL A 93 13.20 -0.34 -9.16
CA VAL A 93 12.33 0.85 -9.15
C VAL A 93 11.86 1.13 -7.72
N MET A 94 11.41 0.11 -7.00
CA MET A 94 10.99 0.26 -5.60
C MET A 94 12.15 0.70 -4.70
N ALA A 95 13.35 0.15 -4.93
CA ALA A 95 14.55 0.57 -4.21
C ALA A 95 14.92 2.04 -4.49
N ALA A 96 14.77 2.50 -5.73
CA ALA A 96 15.03 3.88 -6.11
C ALA A 96 14.01 4.86 -5.48
N LEU A 97 12.73 4.48 -5.43
CA LEU A 97 11.70 5.26 -4.75
C LEU A 97 12.01 5.39 -3.25
N LEU A 98 12.34 4.29 -2.57
CA LEU A 98 12.76 4.33 -1.15
C LEU A 98 13.97 5.27 -0.95
N ALA A 99 14.99 5.17 -1.81
CA ALA A 99 16.14 6.05 -1.74
C ALA A 99 15.77 7.53 -1.95
N LEU A 100 14.81 7.83 -2.83
CA LEU A 100 14.32 9.20 -3.05
C LEU A 100 13.68 9.80 -1.79
N GLY A 101 12.95 8.97 -1.03
CA GLY A 101 12.39 9.33 0.28
C GLY A 101 13.40 9.40 1.42
N GLY A 102 14.66 8.98 1.21
CA GLY A 102 15.63 8.84 2.30
C GLY A 102 15.39 7.61 3.17
N GLU A 103 14.60 6.65 2.69
CA GLU A 103 14.20 5.45 3.41
C GLU A 103 15.23 4.34 3.25
N HIS A 104 15.23 3.40 4.20
CA HIS A 104 16.05 2.19 4.09
C HIS A 104 15.72 1.42 2.79
N GLY A 105 16.70 0.75 2.19
CA GLY A 105 16.51 -0.03 0.96
C GLY A 105 15.82 -1.39 1.17
N LEU A 106 15.69 -2.18 0.11
CA LEU A 106 15.07 -3.50 0.16
C LEU A 106 15.87 -4.50 1.01
N ASP A 107 15.18 -5.53 1.50
CA ASP A 107 15.77 -6.64 2.24
C ASP A 107 15.46 -7.97 1.53
N ALA A 108 16.51 -8.60 1.01
CA ALA A 108 16.40 -9.88 0.30
C ALA A 108 15.96 -11.05 1.19
N HIS A 109 16.12 -10.92 2.51
CA HIS A 109 15.77 -11.94 3.49
C HIS A 109 14.43 -11.68 4.18
N ALA A 110 13.76 -10.57 3.85
CA ALA A 110 12.48 -10.24 4.45
C ALA A 110 11.44 -11.35 4.21
N PRO A 111 10.64 -11.71 5.23
CA PRO A 111 9.54 -12.63 5.05
C PRO A 111 8.55 -11.99 4.07
N VAL A 112 8.24 -12.72 3.02
CA VAL A 112 7.22 -12.26 2.08
C VAL A 112 5.88 -12.83 2.51
N PRO A 113 4.80 -12.03 2.43
CA PRO A 113 3.46 -12.50 2.78
C PRO A 113 3.16 -13.83 2.08
N PRO A 114 2.53 -14.81 2.74
CA PRO A 114 2.16 -16.06 2.10
C PRO A 114 1.24 -15.79 0.89
N PRO A 115 1.15 -16.72 -0.09
CA PRO A 115 0.18 -16.59 -1.17
C PRO A 115 -1.21 -16.40 -0.58
N GLU A 116 -2.01 -15.52 -1.17
CA GLU A 116 -3.40 -15.44 -0.76
C GLU A 116 -4.10 -16.72 -1.15
N ASP A 117 -4.81 -17.28 -0.17
CA ASP A 117 -5.76 -18.35 -0.40
C ASP A 117 -7.05 -17.70 -0.89
N ILE A 118 -7.16 -17.60 -2.22
CA ILE A 118 -8.31 -16.99 -2.88
C ILE A 118 -9.56 -17.79 -2.51
N ASP A 119 -9.51 -19.12 -2.53
CA ASP A 119 -10.69 -19.95 -2.23
C ASP A 119 -11.22 -19.69 -0.80
N ARG A 120 -10.34 -19.55 0.19
CA ARG A 120 -10.72 -19.17 1.55
C ARG A 120 -11.23 -17.73 1.67
N ALA A 121 -10.69 -16.79 0.88
CA ALA A 121 -11.13 -15.38 0.92
C ALA A 121 -12.53 -15.18 0.30
N TRP A 122 -12.96 -16.11 -0.56
CA TRP A 122 -14.28 -16.11 -1.20
C TRP A 122 -15.34 -16.89 -0.39
N GLU A 123 -15.00 -17.43 0.79
CA GLU A 123 -16.02 -17.91 1.72
C GLU A 123 -16.94 -16.76 2.12
N GLU A 124 -18.19 -16.80 1.67
CA GLU A 124 -19.18 -15.77 1.93
C GLU A 124 -19.34 -15.56 3.44
N LYS A 125 -18.99 -14.36 3.92
CA LYS A 125 -19.36 -13.94 5.27
C LYS A 125 -20.88 -13.80 5.32
N PRO A 126 -21.58 -14.40 6.31
CA PRO A 126 -23.03 -14.29 6.39
C PRO A 126 -23.44 -12.83 6.47
N ALA A 127 -24.43 -12.43 5.66
CA ALA A 127 -24.84 -11.03 5.48
C ALA A 127 -25.25 -10.30 6.78
N PHE A 128 -25.52 -11.04 7.85
CA PHE A 128 -25.89 -10.54 9.18
C PHE A 128 -25.03 -11.13 10.29
N ALA A 129 -23.73 -11.31 10.04
CA ALA A 129 -22.80 -11.65 11.12
C ALA A 129 -22.77 -10.51 12.16
N PRO A 130 -22.85 -10.80 13.47
CA PRO A 130 -22.59 -9.81 14.50
C PRO A 130 -21.15 -9.28 14.36
N PRO A 131 -20.87 -8.02 14.77
CA PRO A 131 -19.54 -7.44 14.63
C PRO A 131 -18.49 -8.34 15.30
N GLU A 132 -17.39 -8.59 14.57
CA GLU A 132 -16.24 -9.33 15.10
C GLU A 132 -15.75 -8.61 16.37
N ALA A 133 -15.64 -9.35 17.48
CA ALA A 133 -15.14 -8.79 18.73
C ALA A 133 -13.71 -8.30 18.53
N GLU A 134 -13.44 -7.05 18.91
CA GLU A 134 -12.07 -6.52 18.92
C GLU A 134 -11.18 -7.46 19.75
N PRO A 135 -9.95 -7.76 19.28
CA PRO A 135 -9.04 -8.58 20.06
C PRO A 135 -8.78 -7.87 21.40
N ALA A 136 -9.11 -8.57 22.49
CA ALA A 136 -8.90 -8.06 23.83
C ALA A 136 -7.44 -7.65 24.02
N VAL A 137 -7.22 -6.38 24.34
CA VAL A 137 -5.90 -5.90 24.76
C VAL A 137 -5.61 -6.55 26.11
N THR A 138 -4.74 -7.56 26.11
CA THR A 138 -4.19 -8.14 27.34
C THR A 138 -3.29 -7.10 28.02
N PRO A 139 -3.56 -6.69 29.27
CA PRO A 139 -2.60 -5.90 30.02
C PRO A 139 -1.53 -6.85 30.59
N GLU A 140 -0.34 -6.87 29.99
CA GLU A 140 0.84 -7.48 30.61
C GLU A 140 1.58 -6.47 31.51
N HIS A 141 1.45 -6.73 32.81
CA HIS A 141 2.41 -6.55 33.92
C HIS A 141 3.04 -5.17 34.24
N LEU A 142 2.80 -4.68 35.48
CA LEU A 142 3.76 -4.60 36.60
C LEU A 142 3.10 -3.76 37.73
N ALA A 143 2.64 -4.34 38.84
CA ALA A 143 3.43 -4.62 40.05
C ALA A 143 4.35 -3.47 40.48
N ALA A 144 3.85 -2.66 41.43
CA ALA A 144 4.62 -2.05 42.52
C ALA A 144 3.67 -1.78 43.69
#